data_AF-A0A3A1P7D6-F1
#
_entry.id   AF-A0A3A1P7D6-F1
#
_cell.length_a   1.000
_cell.length_b   1.000
_cell.length_c   1.000
_cell.angle_alpha   90.00
_cell.angle_beta   90.00
_cell.angle_gamma   90.00
#
_symmetry.space_group_name_H-M   'P 1'
#
loop_
_entity.id
_entity.type
_entity.pdbx_description
1 polymer ?
#
loop_
_entity_poly.entity_id
_entity_poly.type
_entity_poly.pdbx_seq_one_letter_code
_entity_poly.pdbx_strand_id
1 'polypeptide(L)'
;MNMPAHLQSDPYTFDRVFGCCGFIDRLSVIIENTRGFCQTPRMSKDRPYHHGELQSALLDLAVVEIERVGYGNLSLREMAAATGVSRGAPYRHFANRRRFLEALISHGLRMINDGLAQAAEPYEAPIEKVRSVFDRYLRFSEEHPQLYQLCFAADIFIDLPASDDYMRDVQNKFNIFSNYISLLVPKHDEHYLEALAISCWSLLHGFAMLSTTRRLQHILHDKKYDTLCRSFVIEKCLSLPNVMPRVRHGTMVIGAD
;
A
#
# COMPACT_ATOMS: atom_id res chain seq x y z
N MET A 1 17.74 0.91 64.73
CA MET A 1 16.84 -0.06 64.06
C MET A 1 16.37 0.58 62.79
N ASN A 2 16.98 0.17 61.67
CA ASN A 2 16.73 0.67 60.32
C ASN A 2 15.54 -0.08 59.71
N MET A 3 14.59 0.64 59.11
CA MET A 3 13.69 0.12 58.08
C MET A 3 13.86 0.98 56.82
N PRO A 4 14.12 0.38 55.64
CA PRO A 4 14.48 1.11 54.44
C PRO A 4 13.28 1.43 53.55
N ALA A 5 13.54 2.40 52.67
CA ALA A 5 12.68 2.94 51.63
C ALA A 5 12.16 1.89 50.64
N HIS A 6 10.97 2.17 50.11
CA HIS A 6 10.33 1.47 49.00
C HIS A 6 11.27 1.35 47.80
N LEU A 7 11.64 0.11 47.46
CA LEU A 7 12.29 -0.25 46.21
C LEU A 7 11.25 -0.21 45.08
N GLN A 8 11.51 0.69 44.13
CA GLN A 8 11.04 0.61 42.75
C GLN A 8 11.46 -0.74 42.16
N SER A 9 10.50 -1.51 41.65
CA SER A 9 10.78 -2.63 40.75
C SER A 9 10.73 -2.13 39.31
N ASP A 10 11.93 -1.92 38.78
CA ASP A 10 12.30 -1.73 37.40
C ASP A 10 11.92 -2.96 36.53
N PRO A 11 11.44 -2.76 35.29
CA PRO A 11 11.67 -3.75 34.25
C PRO A 11 12.19 -3.12 32.94
N TYR A 12 13.48 -2.82 32.87
CA TYR A 12 14.23 -2.98 31.62
C TYR A 12 14.34 -4.47 31.30
N THR A 13 13.77 -4.92 30.18
CA THR A 13 14.52 -5.53 29.06
C THR A 13 13.56 -5.97 27.96
N PHE A 14 13.35 -5.11 26.96
CA PHE A 14 13.12 -5.58 25.60
C PHE A 14 13.70 -4.56 24.63
N ASP A 15 15.03 -4.48 24.66
CA ASP A 15 15.82 -3.81 23.66
C ASP A 15 16.50 -4.91 22.83
N ARG A 16 15.87 -5.25 21.70
CA ARG A 16 16.53 -5.66 20.45
C ARG A 16 15.47 -5.79 19.36
N VAL A 17 15.85 -5.24 18.20
CA VAL A 17 15.20 -5.25 16.89
C VAL A 17 14.22 -4.09 16.64
N PHE A 18 14.68 -3.17 15.78
CA PHE A 18 14.00 -1.99 15.19
C PHE A 18 14.04 -0.67 15.96
N GLY A 19 15.25 -0.09 16.05
CA GLY A 19 15.42 1.35 16.26
C GLY A 19 14.94 2.14 15.03
N CYS A 20 13.79 2.78 15.15
CA CYS A 20 13.27 3.72 14.15
C CYS A 20 13.39 5.15 14.68
N CYS A 21 14.61 5.68 14.64
CA CYS A 21 14.88 7.11 14.75
C CYS A 21 15.95 7.45 13.69
N GLY A 22 15.57 8.27 12.69
CA GLY A 22 16.52 8.79 11.69
C GLY A 22 16.01 8.78 10.25
N PHE A 23 14.97 9.57 9.95
CA PHE A 23 14.53 9.80 8.57
C PHE A 23 15.13 11.09 7.95
N ILE A 24 16.04 11.80 8.63
CA ILE A 24 16.61 13.07 8.10
C ILE A 24 18.17 13.14 8.09
N ASP A 25 18.93 12.19 8.65
CA ASP A 25 20.41 12.27 8.68
C ASP A 25 21.15 11.27 7.77
N ARG A 26 20.71 11.10 6.51
CA ARG A 26 21.47 10.33 5.49
C ARG A 26 21.73 11.10 4.20
N LEU A 27 22.10 12.38 4.30
CA LEU A 27 22.57 13.16 3.16
C LEU A 27 24.00 13.72 3.30
N SER A 28 24.73 13.39 4.38
CA SER A 28 26.09 13.93 4.61
C SER A 28 27.21 12.89 4.73
N VAL A 29 26.95 11.58 4.62
CA VAL A 29 28.00 10.53 4.77
C VAL A 29 28.49 9.95 3.42
N ILE A 30 28.06 10.47 2.27
CA ILE A 30 28.52 9.99 0.95
C ILE A 30 29.43 10.98 0.20
N ILE A 31 29.73 12.17 0.76
CA ILE A 31 30.49 13.20 0.02
C ILE A 31 31.96 13.38 0.47
N GLU A 32 32.43 12.76 1.56
CA GLU A 32 33.80 13.03 2.06
C GLU A 32 34.88 11.97 1.79
N ASN A 33 34.67 10.97 0.92
CA ASN A 33 35.75 10.00 0.63
C ASN A 33 35.93 9.57 -0.82
N THR A 34 35.94 10.53 -1.76
CA THR A 34 36.32 10.30 -3.17
C THR A 34 37.29 11.35 -3.72
N ARG A 35 38.30 11.74 -2.93
CA ARG A 35 39.54 12.28 -3.51
C ARG A 35 40.43 11.11 -3.94
N GLY A 36 40.16 10.58 -5.12
CA GLY A 36 41.11 9.74 -5.84
C GLY A 36 40.50 8.52 -6.50
N PHE A 37 39.70 8.70 -7.55
CA PHE A 37 39.56 7.73 -8.65
C PHE A 37 38.97 8.46 -9.87
N CYS A 38 39.82 9.15 -10.62
CA CYS A 38 39.49 9.67 -11.93
C CYS A 38 39.68 8.54 -12.96
N GLN A 39 38.64 7.73 -13.19
CA GLN A 39 38.49 6.92 -14.40
C GLN A 39 37.00 6.80 -14.73
N THR A 40 36.59 7.36 -15.86
CA THR A 40 35.25 7.24 -16.42
C THR A 40 35.04 5.80 -16.93
N PRO A 41 34.00 5.06 -16.49
CA PRO A 41 33.70 3.76 -17.08
C PRO A 41 33.06 3.99 -18.45
N ARG A 42 33.73 3.47 -19.49
CA ARG A 42 33.20 3.44 -20.86
C ARG A 42 32.05 2.42 -20.89
N MET A 43 30.81 2.90 -20.99
CA MET A 43 29.66 2.00 -21.14
C MET A 43 29.78 1.20 -22.44
N SER A 44 29.90 -0.13 -22.31
CA SER A 44 29.86 -1.06 -23.44
C SER A 44 28.44 -1.10 -24.02
N LYS A 45 28.35 -0.81 -25.33
CA LYS A 45 27.19 -1.18 -26.15
C LYS A 45 27.02 -2.70 -26.13
N ASP A 46 25.78 -3.14 -26.25
CA ASP A 46 25.32 -4.53 -26.44
C ASP A 46 24.84 -5.25 -25.18
N ARG A 47 23.62 -4.92 -24.76
CA ARG A 47 22.65 -5.98 -24.40
C ARG A 47 21.41 -5.82 -25.29
N PRO A 48 20.99 -6.88 -26.01
CA PRO A 48 19.80 -6.81 -26.86
C PRO A 48 18.59 -6.48 -26.00
N TYR A 49 17.88 -5.45 -26.42
CA TYR A 49 16.66 -5.01 -25.77
C TYR A 49 15.56 -6.05 -26.00
N HIS A 50 15.23 -6.85 -24.99
CA HIS A 50 14.14 -7.82 -25.08
C HIS A 50 12.80 -7.07 -25.08
N HIS A 51 12.12 -7.03 -26.23
CA HIS A 51 10.87 -6.29 -26.43
C HIS A 51 9.72 -6.66 -25.47
N GLY A 52 9.78 -7.82 -24.80
CA GLY A 52 8.83 -8.20 -23.74
C GLY A 52 9.06 -7.46 -22.41
N GLU A 53 10.28 -7.04 -22.12
CA GLU A 53 10.67 -6.36 -20.87
C GLU A 53 10.36 -4.85 -20.92
N LEU A 54 10.16 -4.26 -22.11
CA LEU A 54 9.88 -2.81 -22.24
C LEU A 54 8.62 -2.41 -21.48
N GLN A 55 7.58 -3.22 -21.59
CA GLN A 55 6.32 -2.91 -20.92
C GLN A 55 6.50 -2.94 -19.40
N SER A 56 7.14 -3.97 -18.85
CA SER A 56 7.41 -4.06 -17.41
C SER A 56 8.31 -2.92 -16.95
N ALA A 57 9.43 -2.69 -17.64
CA ALA A 57 10.38 -1.63 -17.31
C ALA A 57 9.75 -0.22 -17.35
N LEU A 58 8.81 0.03 -18.28
CA LEU A 58 8.06 1.28 -18.30
C LEU A 58 7.11 1.40 -17.09
N LEU A 59 6.47 0.31 -16.67
CA LEU A 59 5.58 0.30 -15.50
C LEU A 59 6.38 0.46 -14.20
N ASP A 60 7.52 -0.22 -14.08
CA ASP A 60 8.41 -0.10 -12.91
C ASP A 60 8.95 1.34 -12.78
N LEU A 61 9.35 1.95 -13.90
CA LEU A 61 9.74 3.36 -13.92
C LEU A 61 8.57 4.28 -13.56
N ALA A 62 7.36 3.96 -14.04
CA ALA A 62 6.17 4.75 -13.74
C ALA A 62 5.80 4.73 -12.26
N VAL A 63 5.96 3.60 -11.58
CA VAL A 63 5.74 3.47 -10.12
C VAL A 63 6.64 4.40 -9.32
N VAL A 64 7.88 4.64 -9.79
CA VAL A 64 8.79 5.58 -9.14
C VAL A 64 8.44 7.03 -9.52
N GLU A 65 8.20 7.28 -10.81
CA GLU A 65 8.02 8.62 -11.33
C GLU A 65 6.69 9.26 -10.89
N ILE A 66 5.64 8.46 -10.75
CA ILE A 66 4.32 8.91 -10.30
C ILE A 66 4.38 9.57 -8.91
N GLU A 67 5.25 9.11 -8.02
CA GLU A 67 5.42 9.69 -6.70
C GLU A 67 6.12 11.06 -6.75
N ARG A 68 6.92 11.30 -7.80
CA ARG A 68 7.64 12.56 -8.02
C ARG A 68 6.76 13.62 -8.69
N VAL A 69 6.05 13.25 -9.75
CA VAL A 69 5.31 14.21 -10.59
C VAL A 69 3.80 14.22 -10.34
N GLY A 70 3.28 13.21 -9.64
CA GLY A 70 1.86 12.97 -9.47
C GLY A 70 1.22 12.35 -10.71
N TYR A 71 0.13 11.60 -10.51
CA TYR A 71 -0.55 10.87 -11.58
C TYR A 71 -1.07 11.77 -12.71
N GLY A 72 -1.44 13.03 -12.41
CA GLY A 72 -1.90 14.01 -13.39
C GLY A 72 -0.81 14.41 -14.40
N ASN A 73 0.46 14.48 -13.97
CA ASN A 73 1.57 14.93 -14.82
C ASN A 73 2.37 13.78 -15.44
N LEU A 74 2.14 12.54 -15.01
CA LEU A 74 2.88 11.36 -15.48
C LEU A 74 2.77 11.19 -17.01
N SER A 75 3.88 11.17 -17.75
CA SER A 75 3.87 11.19 -19.22
C SER A 75 4.57 9.98 -19.83
N LEU A 76 3.84 9.17 -20.60
CA LEU A 76 4.39 8.02 -21.34
C LEU A 76 5.56 8.41 -22.24
N ARG A 77 5.47 9.59 -22.87
CA ARG A 77 6.52 10.09 -23.77
C ARG A 77 7.81 10.41 -23.01
N GLU A 78 7.71 10.97 -21.81
CA GLU A 78 8.87 11.31 -20.98
C GLU A 78 9.53 10.05 -20.43
N MET A 79 8.73 9.08 -19.96
CA MET A 79 9.26 7.78 -19.50
C MET A 79 9.95 7.00 -20.62
N ALA A 80 9.41 7.05 -21.84
CA ALA A 80 10.05 6.44 -23.01
C ALA A 80 11.41 7.05 -23.36
N ALA A 81 11.54 8.37 -23.19
CA ALA A 81 12.81 9.05 -23.40
C ALA A 81 13.83 8.63 -22.33
N ALA A 82 13.38 8.44 -21.08
CA ALA A 82 14.21 8.01 -19.96
C ALA A 82 14.70 6.56 -20.10
N THR A 83 13.96 5.67 -20.76
CA THR A 83 14.37 4.26 -20.99
C THR A 83 15.27 4.07 -22.22
N GLY A 84 15.63 5.14 -22.94
CA GLY A 84 16.56 5.09 -24.07
C GLY A 84 16.01 4.42 -25.33
N VAL A 85 14.70 4.14 -25.39
CA VAL A 85 14.05 3.53 -26.55
C VAL A 85 13.59 4.57 -27.58
N SER A 86 13.38 4.13 -28.82
CA SER A 86 12.90 5.03 -29.88
C SER A 86 11.52 5.59 -29.55
N ARG A 87 11.24 6.83 -29.99
CA ARG A 87 9.99 7.57 -29.65
C ARG A 87 8.70 6.82 -29.99
N GLY A 88 8.73 5.89 -30.95
CA GLY A 88 7.56 5.10 -31.37
C GLY A 88 7.41 3.74 -30.67
N ALA A 89 8.43 3.24 -29.99
CA ALA A 89 8.39 1.93 -29.31
C ALA A 89 7.31 1.82 -28.21
N PRO A 90 7.07 2.83 -27.35
CA PRO A 90 6.09 2.73 -26.27
C PRO A 90 4.65 2.62 -26.77
N TYR A 91 4.34 3.28 -27.90
CA TYR A 91 3.00 3.29 -28.48
C TYR A 91 2.56 1.94 -29.05
N ARG A 92 3.52 1.02 -29.26
CA ARG A 92 3.22 -0.38 -29.60
C ARG A 92 2.66 -1.16 -28.41
N HIS A 93 3.00 -0.77 -27.18
CA HIS A 93 2.51 -1.40 -25.95
C HIS A 93 1.33 -0.63 -25.36
N PHE A 94 1.36 0.69 -25.45
CA PHE A 94 0.32 1.57 -24.92
C PHE A 94 -0.13 2.54 -26.00
N ALA A 95 -1.25 2.23 -26.64
CA ALA A 95 -1.77 3.02 -27.75
C ALA A 95 -1.98 4.52 -27.40
N ASN A 96 -2.25 4.83 -26.14
CA ASN A 96 -2.41 6.18 -25.63
C ASN A 96 -2.18 6.24 -24.11
N ARG A 97 -2.19 7.46 -23.56
CA ARG A 97 -2.07 7.74 -22.11
C ARG A 97 -3.06 6.90 -21.30
N ARG A 98 -4.30 6.76 -21.77
CA ARG A 98 -5.36 6.01 -21.10
C ARG A 98 -4.96 4.54 -20.89
N ARG A 99 -4.57 3.85 -21.97
CA ARG A 99 -4.10 2.44 -21.92
C ARG A 99 -2.86 2.27 -21.04
N PHE A 100 -1.98 3.26 -21.03
CA PHE A 100 -0.84 3.27 -20.13
C PHE A 100 -1.25 3.36 -18.65
N LEU A 101 -2.17 4.28 -18.31
CA LEU A 101 -2.65 4.42 -16.93
C LEU A 101 -3.44 3.19 -16.45
N GLU A 102 -4.25 2.58 -17.31
CA GLU A 102 -4.93 1.31 -17.01
C GLU A 102 -3.93 0.21 -16.68
N ALA A 103 -2.88 0.05 -17.50
CA ALA A 103 -1.83 -0.92 -17.25
C ALA A 103 -1.06 -0.64 -15.95
N LEU A 104 -0.85 0.65 -15.63
CA LEU A 104 -0.22 1.07 -14.37
C LEU A 104 -1.12 0.79 -13.16
N ILE A 105 -2.43 0.99 -13.29
CA ILE A 105 -3.40 0.59 -12.27
C ILE A 105 -3.31 -0.92 -12.04
N SER A 106 -3.45 -1.73 -13.09
CA SER A 106 -3.34 -3.19 -12.98
C SER A 106 -2.00 -3.62 -12.36
N HIS A 107 -0.90 -2.94 -12.70
CA HIS A 107 0.41 -3.19 -12.09
C HIS A 107 0.44 -2.86 -10.59
N GLY A 108 -0.01 -1.66 -10.19
CA GLY A 108 -0.07 -1.25 -8.79
C GLY A 108 -0.98 -2.16 -7.95
N LEU A 109 -2.08 -2.65 -8.52
CA LEU A 109 -2.97 -3.59 -7.86
C LEU A 109 -2.33 -4.96 -7.64
N ARG A 110 -1.55 -5.46 -8.60
CA ARG A 110 -0.74 -6.67 -8.40
C ARG A 110 0.27 -6.47 -7.28
N MET A 111 0.98 -5.33 -7.26
CA MET A 111 1.91 -5.01 -6.18
C MET A 111 1.24 -5.02 -4.80
N ILE A 112 0.02 -4.49 -4.70
CA ILE A 112 -0.77 -4.55 -3.45
C ILE A 112 -1.03 -6.01 -3.09
N ASN A 113 -1.65 -6.77 -4.01
CA ASN A 113 -2.06 -8.15 -3.75
C ASN A 113 -0.90 -9.06 -3.34
N ASP A 114 0.22 -8.99 -4.08
CA ASP A 114 1.44 -9.74 -3.78
C ASP A 114 2.01 -9.33 -2.41
N GLY A 115 1.97 -8.03 -2.11
CA GLY A 115 2.37 -7.50 -0.82
C GLY A 115 1.53 -8.03 0.35
N LEU A 116 0.20 -8.10 0.18
CA LEU A 116 -0.71 -8.66 1.18
C LEU A 116 -0.43 -10.15 1.42
N ALA A 117 -0.25 -10.93 0.35
CA ALA A 117 0.07 -12.35 0.43
C ALA A 117 1.38 -12.57 1.21
N GLN A 118 2.45 -11.88 0.82
CA GLN A 118 3.76 -11.94 1.49
C GLN A 118 3.70 -11.53 2.96
N ALA A 119 2.87 -10.53 3.30
CA ALA A 119 2.71 -10.09 4.68
C ALA A 119 2.07 -11.17 5.58
N ALA A 120 1.21 -12.03 5.02
CA ALA A 120 0.56 -13.10 5.77
C ALA A 120 1.46 -14.34 5.96
N GLU A 121 2.40 -14.60 5.04
CA GLU A 121 3.23 -15.82 5.02
C GLU A 121 3.94 -16.16 6.35
N PRO A 122 4.51 -15.20 7.10
CA PRO A 122 5.27 -15.52 8.31
C PRO A 122 4.42 -16.00 9.50
N TYR A 123 3.10 -15.84 9.44
CA TYR A 123 2.22 -16.07 10.58
C TYR A 123 1.42 -17.36 10.41
N GLU A 124 1.20 -18.10 11.49
CA GLU A 124 0.32 -19.28 11.47
C GLU A 124 -1.09 -18.94 11.95
N ALA A 125 -1.21 -18.17 13.03
CA ALA A 125 -2.49 -17.85 13.64
C ALA A 125 -3.33 -16.95 12.72
N PRO A 126 -4.63 -17.28 12.49
CA PRO A 126 -5.52 -16.48 11.65
C PRO A 126 -5.53 -14.99 11.98
N ILE A 127 -5.62 -14.64 13.26
CA ILE A 127 -5.67 -13.25 13.70
C ILE A 127 -4.40 -12.47 13.35
N GLU A 128 -3.24 -13.11 13.43
CA GLU A 128 -1.95 -12.49 13.11
C GLU A 128 -1.78 -12.30 11.60
N LYS A 129 -2.23 -13.30 10.80
CA LYS A 129 -2.29 -13.17 9.34
C LYS A 129 -3.13 -11.97 8.92
N VAL A 130 -4.36 -11.87 9.43
CA VAL A 130 -5.27 -10.76 9.07
C VAL A 130 -4.73 -9.42 9.53
N ARG A 131 -4.17 -9.35 10.75
CA ARG A 131 -3.51 -8.14 11.26
C ARG A 131 -2.38 -7.68 10.35
N SER A 132 -1.51 -8.59 9.93
CA SER A 132 -0.38 -8.28 9.05
C SER A 132 -0.84 -7.81 7.67
N VAL A 133 -1.89 -8.43 7.11
CA VAL A 133 -2.53 -8.00 5.86
C VAL A 133 -3.07 -6.58 5.98
N PHE A 134 -3.78 -6.25 7.07
CA PHE A 134 -4.32 -4.91 7.28
C PHE A 134 -3.22 -3.86 7.45
N ASP A 135 -2.16 -4.15 8.21
CA ASP A 135 -1.01 -3.23 8.35
C ASP A 135 -0.32 -3.01 7.00
N ARG A 136 -0.08 -4.08 6.22
CA ARG A 136 0.53 -3.96 4.89
C ARG A 136 -0.33 -3.14 3.93
N TYR A 137 -1.64 -3.31 3.95
CA TYR A 137 -2.56 -2.52 3.12
C TYR A 137 -2.41 -1.01 3.39
N LEU A 138 -2.34 -0.63 4.66
CA LEU A 138 -2.20 0.77 5.06
C LEU A 138 -0.79 1.30 4.76
N ARG A 139 0.26 0.53 5.04
CA ARG A 139 1.65 0.89 4.70
C ARG A 139 1.85 1.13 3.21
N PHE A 140 1.22 0.33 2.35
CA PHE A 140 1.30 0.56 0.90
C PHE A 140 0.81 1.97 0.53
N SER A 141 -0.27 2.46 1.16
CA SER A 141 -0.76 3.82 0.92
C SER A 141 0.20 4.91 1.41
N GLU A 142 0.97 4.62 2.46
CA GLU A 142 1.99 5.53 3.00
C GLU A 142 3.25 5.55 2.13
N GLU A 143 3.65 4.38 1.61
CA GLU A 143 4.84 4.17 0.77
C GLU A 143 4.64 4.66 -0.67
N HIS A 144 3.42 4.50 -1.20
CA HIS A 144 3.08 4.81 -2.60
C HIS A 144 1.80 5.65 -2.71
N PRO A 145 1.75 6.87 -2.15
CA PRO A 145 0.53 7.65 -2.05
C PRO A 145 -0.06 8.08 -3.39
N GLN A 146 0.75 8.37 -4.41
CA GLN A 146 0.26 8.76 -5.73
C GLN A 146 -0.23 7.54 -6.52
N LEU A 147 0.47 6.42 -6.45
CA LEU A 147 0.03 5.16 -7.05
C LEU A 147 -1.25 4.63 -6.39
N TYR A 148 -1.36 4.75 -5.06
CA TYR A 148 -2.57 4.36 -4.32
C TYR A 148 -3.78 5.18 -4.78
N GLN A 149 -3.64 6.50 -4.86
CA GLN A 149 -4.69 7.37 -5.38
C GLN A 149 -5.08 7.01 -6.82
N LEU A 150 -4.10 6.70 -7.68
CA LEU A 150 -4.38 6.22 -9.02
C LEU A 150 -5.16 4.89 -9.00
N CYS A 151 -4.81 3.94 -8.14
CA CYS A 151 -5.45 2.63 -8.10
C CYS A 151 -6.89 2.62 -7.58
N PHE A 152 -7.28 3.61 -6.76
CA PHE A 152 -8.56 3.63 -6.05
C PHE A 152 -9.41 4.88 -6.25
N ALA A 153 -8.92 5.89 -6.98
CA ALA A 153 -9.70 7.07 -7.32
C ALA A 153 -9.60 7.46 -8.81
N ALA A 154 -9.00 6.63 -9.65
CA ALA A 154 -8.89 6.92 -11.09
C ALA A 154 -10.24 6.92 -11.82
N ASP A 155 -11.20 6.12 -11.38
CA ASP A 155 -12.58 6.15 -11.88
C ASP A 155 -13.28 7.49 -11.57
N ILE A 156 -12.96 8.10 -10.43
CA ILE A 156 -13.46 9.43 -10.03
C ILE A 156 -12.79 10.54 -10.85
N PHE A 157 -11.50 10.39 -11.19
CA PHE A 157 -10.69 11.49 -11.72
C PHE A 157 -10.28 11.39 -13.20
N ILE A 158 -10.39 10.22 -13.84
CA ILE A 158 -9.76 9.93 -15.14
C ILE A 158 -10.77 9.44 -16.20
N ASP A 159 -12.08 9.37 -15.89
CA ASP A 159 -13.15 8.92 -16.81
C ASP A 159 -12.72 7.69 -17.63
N LEU A 160 -12.23 6.68 -16.90
CA LEU A 160 -11.83 5.40 -17.48
C LEU A 160 -13.09 4.54 -17.60
N PRO A 161 -13.68 4.34 -18.80
CA PRO A 161 -14.72 3.33 -18.94
C PRO A 161 -14.09 1.99 -18.57
N ALA A 162 -14.73 1.32 -17.60
CA ALA A 162 -14.34 0.03 -17.09
C ALA A 162 -14.12 -0.98 -18.23
N SER A 163 -12.87 -1.24 -18.59
CA SER A 163 -12.56 -2.40 -19.43
C SER A 163 -12.85 -3.68 -18.65
N ASP A 164 -13.11 -4.79 -19.36
CA ASP A 164 -13.32 -6.09 -18.71
C ASP A 164 -12.14 -6.49 -17.83
N ASP A 165 -10.92 -6.17 -18.25
CA ASP A 165 -9.70 -6.39 -17.46
C ASP A 165 -9.66 -5.54 -16.18
N TYR A 166 -10.08 -4.27 -16.27
CA TYR A 166 -10.19 -3.38 -15.11
C TYR A 166 -11.23 -3.91 -14.11
N MET A 167 -12.40 -4.33 -14.58
CA MET A 167 -13.44 -4.90 -13.73
C MET A 167 -13.01 -6.21 -13.07
N ARG A 168 -12.29 -7.06 -13.81
CA ARG A 168 -11.71 -8.30 -13.27
C ARG A 168 -10.69 -8.01 -12.19
N ASP A 169 -9.80 -7.06 -12.41
CA ASP A 169 -8.82 -6.64 -11.41
C ASP A 169 -9.50 -6.06 -10.17
N VAL A 170 -10.56 -5.26 -10.33
CA VAL A 170 -11.40 -4.75 -9.23
C VAL A 170 -12.06 -5.88 -8.44
N GLN A 171 -12.66 -6.87 -9.12
CA GLN A 171 -13.28 -8.03 -8.47
C GLN A 171 -12.26 -8.87 -7.69
N ASN A 172 -11.07 -9.08 -8.27
CA ASN A 172 -9.99 -9.83 -7.62
C ASN A 172 -9.50 -9.17 -6.32
N LYS A 173 -9.57 -7.84 -6.19
CA LYS A 173 -9.25 -7.11 -4.93
C LYS A 173 -10.16 -7.52 -3.78
N PHE A 174 -11.45 -7.67 -4.06
CA PHE A 174 -12.45 -7.96 -3.06
C PHE A 174 -12.28 -9.37 -2.48
N ASN A 175 -11.94 -10.32 -3.34
CA ASN A 175 -11.80 -11.73 -2.98
C ASN A 175 -10.69 -11.95 -1.93
N ILE A 176 -9.59 -11.18 -1.98
CA ILE A 176 -8.48 -11.34 -1.03
C ILE A 176 -8.90 -10.98 0.40
N PHE A 177 -9.61 -9.86 0.59
CA PHE A 177 -10.07 -9.46 1.91
C PHE A 177 -11.10 -10.44 2.46
N SER A 178 -12.06 -10.88 1.64
CA SER A 178 -13.04 -11.90 2.05
C SER A 178 -12.37 -13.20 2.49
N ASN A 179 -11.36 -13.67 1.73
CA ASN A 179 -10.58 -14.86 2.08
C ASN A 179 -9.89 -14.74 3.44
N TYR A 180 -9.21 -13.63 3.72
CA TYR A 180 -8.56 -13.42 5.01
C TYR A 180 -9.57 -13.28 6.16
N ILE A 181 -10.68 -12.58 5.94
CA ILE A 181 -11.76 -12.45 6.93
C ILE A 181 -12.38 -13.81 7.28
N SER A 182 -12.56 -14.69 6.29
CA SER A 182 -13.09 -16.03 6.50
C SER A 182 -12.27 -16.87 7.48
N LEU A 183 -10.97 -16.56 7.63
CA LEU A 183 -10.10 -17.24 8.61
C LEU A 183 -10.50 -16.91 10.06
N LEU A 184 -11.11 -15.74 10.30
CA LEU A 184 -11.56 -15.30 11.62
C LEU A 184 -12.95 -15.83 11.97
N VAL A 185 -13.79 -16.05 10.96
CA VAL A 185 -15.21 -16.41 11.08
C VAL A 185 -15.62 -17.54 10.13
N PRO A 186 -15.00 -18.72 10.20
CA PRO A 186 -15.09 -19.76 9.17
C PRO A 186 -16.47 -20.44 9.04
N LYS A 187 -17.43 -20.15 9.93
CA LYS A 187 -18.77 -20.77 9.96
C LYS A 187 -19.88 -19.88 9.42
N HIS A 188 -19.55 -18.69 8.93
CA HIS A 188 -20.53 -17.75 8.38
C HIS A 188 -20.78 -17.98 6.89
N ASP A 189 -21.97 -17.61 6.42
CA ASP A 189 -22.30 -17.64 5.00
C ASP A 189 -21.56 -16.56 4.20
N GLU A 190 -21.56 -16.72 2.87
CA GLU A 190 -20.87 -15.84 1.93
C GLU A 190 -21.30 -14.38 2.06
N HIS A 191 -22.60 -14.09 2.17
CA HIS A 191 -23.10 -12.71 2.25
C HIS A 191 -22.62 -12.00 3.53
N TYR A 192 -22.55 -12.73 4.64
CA TYR A 192 -21.96 -12.19 5.87
C TYR A 192 -20.47 -11.87 5.71
N LEU A 193 -19.70 -12.79 5.11
CA LEU A 193 -18.27 -12.60 4.87
C LEU A 193 -18.01 -11.41 3.95
N GLU A 194 -18.81 -11.26 2.90
CA GLU A 194 -18.76 -10.12 1.99
C GLU A 194 -19.05 -8.81 2.73
N ALA A 195 -20.15 -8.74 3.48
CA ALA A 195 -20.53 -7.54 4.23
C ALA A 195 -19.45 -7.14 5.25
N LEU A 196 -18.86 -8.11 5.94
CA LEU A 196 -17.77 -7.90 6.88
C LEU A 196 -16.48 -7.44 6.18
N ALA A 197 -16.14 -8.04 5.04
CA ALA A 197 -15.00 -7.64 4.23
C ALA A 197 -15.15 -6.20 3.71
N ILE A 198 -16.34 -5.83 3.19
CA ILE A 198 -16.66 -4.45 2.78
C ILE A 198 -16.50 -3.48 3.95
N SER A 199 -16.98 -3.86 5.14
CA SER A 199 -16.91 -3.01 6.34
C SER A 199 -15.46 -2.77 6.77
N CYS A 200 -14.66 -3.83 6.86
CA CYS A 200 -13.22 -3.74 7.16
C CYS A 200 -12.50 -2.90 6.10
N TRP A 201 -12.75 -3.18 4.83
CA TRP A 201 -12.13 -2.45 3.73
C TRP A 201 -12.52 -0.97 3.73
N SER A 202 -13.77 -0.62 4.03
CA SER A 202 -14.21 0.77 4.12
C SER A 202 -13.45 1.55 5.20
N LEU A 203 -13.22 0.95 6.37
CA LEU A 203 -12.44 1.58 7.45
C LEU A 203 -10.98 1.79 7.04
N LEU A 204 -10.35 0.74 6.51
CA LEU A 204 -8.95 0.78 6.06
C LEU A 204 -8.77 1.78 4.92
N HIS A 205 -9.62 1.72 3.90
CA HIS A 205 -9.57 2.56 2.73
C HIS A 205 -9.84 4.03 3.07
N GLY A 206 -10.82 4.31 3.94
CA GLY A 206 -11.08 5.66 4.43
C GLY A 206 -9.86 6.27 5.12
N PHE A 207 -9.21 5.51 6.02
CA PHE A 207 -7.98 5.96 6.68
C PHE A 207 -6.83 6.18 5.68
N ALA A 208 -6.62 5.24 4.74
CA ALA A 208 -5.59 5.36 3.72
C ALA A 208 -5.80 6.59 2.81
N MET A 209 -7.03 6.87 2.36
CA MET A 209 -7.34 8.05 1.55
C MET A 209 -7.13 9.37 2.32
N LEU A 210 -7.45 9.41 3.61
CA LEU A 210 -7.19 10.57 4.46
C LEU A 210 -5.68 10.80 4.67
N SER A 211 -4.92 9.71 4.79
CA SER A 211 -3.46 9.73 4.99
C SER A 211 -2.72 10.19 3.73
N THR A 212 -3.13 9.70 2.55
CA THR A 212 -2.50 10.01 1.25
C THR A 212 -2.71 11.46 0.80
N THR A 213 -3.84 12.09 1.19
CA THR A 213 -4.20 13.44 0.77
C THR A 213 -3.59 14.56 1.63
N ARG A 214 -2.64 14.22 2.53
CA ARG A 214 -2.07 15.12 3.56
C ARG A 214 -3.10 15.79 4.49
N ARG A 215 -4.39 15.46 4.37
CA ARG A 215 -5.47 16.01 5.21
C ARG A 215 -5.21 15.73 6.68
N LEU A 216 -4.72 14.53 7.00
CA LEU A 216 -4.34 14.19 8.37
C LEU A 216 -3.17 15.02 8.90
N GLN A 217 -2.21 15.44 8.07
CA GLN A 217 -1.07 16.27 8.51
C GLN A 217 -1.51 17.68 8.96
N HIS A 218 -2.68 18.13 8.52
CA HIS A 218 -3.27 19.39 8.98
C HIS A 218 -4.05 19.25 10.30
N ILE A 219 -4.34 18.03 10.74
CA ILE A 219 -5.11 17.71 11.95
C ILE A 219 -4.19 17.11 13.03
N LEU A 220 -3.23 16.29 12.62
CA LEU A 220 -2.27 15.57 13.46
C LEU A 220 -0.89 16.23 13.29
N HIS A 221 -0.36 16.78 14.37
CA HIS A 221 0.90 17.54 14.34
C HIS A 221 2.17 16.68 14.54
N ASP A 222 2.04 15.37 14.80
CA ASP A 222 3.17 14.45 15.07
C ASP A 222 2.96 13.10 14.35
N LYS A 223 4.00 12.64 13.63
CA LYS A 223 4.03 11.36 12.90
C LYS A 223 3.79 10.15 13.81
N LYS A 224 4.02 10.26 15.13
CA LYS A 224 3.67 9.21 16.09
C LYS A 224 2.17 8.92 16.12
N TYR A 225 1.32 9.91 15.80
CA TYR A 225 -0.13 9.71 15.70
C TYR A 225 -0.52 8.85 14.51
N ASP A 226 0.23 8.87 13.40
CA ASP A 226 -0.11 8.06 12.21
C ASP A 226 -0.04 6.55 12.53
N THR A 227 0.99 6.13 13.27
CA THR A 227 1.14 4.72 13.71
C THR A 227 0.07 4.33 14.72
N LEU A 228 -0.30 5.23 15.63
CA LEU A 228 -1.35 4.98 16.62
C LEU A 228 -2.73 4.90 15.96
N CYS A 229 -3.07 5.83 15.08
CA CYS A 229 -4.31 5.82 14.31
C CYS A 229 -4.41 4.56 13.45
N ARG A 230 -3.33 4.18 12.76
CA ARG A 230 -3.26 2.91 12.02
C ARG A 230 -3.57 1.71 12.91
N SER A 231 -2.97 1.65 14.10
CA SER A 231 -3.22 0.58 15.07
C SER A 231 -4.69 0.54 15.50
N PHE A 232 -5.29 1.69 15.82
CA PHE A 232 -6.72 1.76 16.18
C PHE A 232 -7.65 1.30 15.05
N VAL A 233 -7.35 1.67 13.79
CA VAL A 233 -8.14 1.23 12.64
C VAL A 233 -8.05 -0.30 12.49
N ILE A 234 -6.85 -0.87 12.60
CA ILE A 234 -6.64 -2.32 12.53
C ILE A 234 -7.39 -3.04 13.64
N GLU A 235 -7.22 -2.62 14.91
CA GLU A 235 -7.95 -3.22 16.03
C GLU A 235 -9.46 -3.12 15.85
N LYS A 236 -9.94 -1.99 15.31
CA LYS A 236 -11.36 -1.83 15.04
C LYS A 236 -11.86 -2.85 14.01
N CYS A 237 -11.14 -3.03 12.91
CA CYS A 237 -11.46 -4.06 11.92
C CYS A 237 -11.44 -5.47 12.51
N LEU A 238 -10.43 -5.81 13.31
CA LEU A 238 -10.32 -7.11 13.98
C LEU A 238 -11.41 -7.36 15.01
N SER A 239 -12.02 -6.30 15.56
CA SER A 239 -13.16 -6.40 16.49
C SER A 239 -14.51 -6.58 15.80
N LEU A 240 -14.65 -6.22 14.50
CA LEU A 240 -15.92 -6.27 13.77
C LEU A 240 -16.61 -7.66 13.76
N PRO A 241 -15.90 -8.79 13.64
CA PRO A 241 -16.50 -10.12 13.77
C PRO A 241 -17.33 -10.32 15.05
N ASN A 242 -16.96 -9.63 16.13
CA ASN A 242 -17.65 -9.72 17.43
C ASN A 242 -18.85 -8.77 17.52
N VAL A 243 -19.02 -7.87 16.56
CA VAL A 243 -20.14 -6.94 16.46
C VAL A 243 -21.17 -7.56 15.52
N MET A 244 -22.04 -8.43 16.04
CA MET A 244 -23.12 -9.02 15.23
C MET A 244 -24.15 -7.94 14.89
N PRO A 245 -24.36 -7.60 13.60
CA PRO A 245 -25.46 -6.72 13.24
C PRO A 245 -26.77 -7.43 13.55
N ARG A 246 -27.58 -6.88 14.47
CA ARG A 246 -28.91 -7.41 14.77
C ARG A 246 -29.82 -7.15 13.57
N VAL A 247 -29.96 -8.13 12.68
CA VAL A 247 -30.97 -8.08 11.60
C VAL A 247 -32.30 -8.56 12.18
N ARG A 248 -33.18 -7.63 12.57
CA ARG A 248 -34.58 -7.96 12.89
C ARG A 248 -35.45 -7.66 11.66
N HIS A 249 -36.04 -8.70 11.07
CA HIS A 249 -37.20 -8.61 10.17
C HIS A 249 -37.11 -7.51 9.09
N GLY A 250 -36.04 -7.49 8.30
CA GLY A 250 -35.94 -6.58 7.15
C GLY A 250 -35.73 -5.09 7.48
N THR A 251 -35.57 -4.73 8.76
CA THR A 251 -35.28 -3.35 9.16
C THR A 251 -34.03 -3.34 10.04
N MET A 252 -32.97 -2.69 9.55
CA MET A 252 -31.69 -2.55 10.26
C MET A 252 -31.89 -1.63 11.47
N VAL A 253 -31.79 -2.16 12.69
CA VAL A 253 -31.80 -1.37 13.93
C VAL A 253 -30.45 -1.55 14.63
N ILE A 254 -29.63 -0.51 14.58
CA ILE A 254 -28.36 -0.46 15.31
C ILE A 254 -28.69 -0.10 16.77
N GLY A 255 -28.50 -1.02 17.69
CA GLY A 255 -28.67 -0.78 19.13
C GLY A 255 -27.40 -1.16 19.88
N ALA A 256 -26.87 -0.21 20.67
CA ALA A 256 -25.87 -0.46 21.69
C ALA A 256 -26.55 -1.07 22.94
N ASP A 257 -25.84 -1.96 23.62
CA ASP A 257 -26.26 -2.52 24.92
C ASP A 257 -26.31 -1.44 26.02
#